data_AF-U5DMV1-F1
#
_entry.id   AF-U5DMV1-F1
#
_cell.length_a   1.000
_cell.length_b   1.000
_cell.length_c   1.000
_cell.angle_alpha   90.00
_cell.angle_beta   90.00
_cell.angle_gamma   90.00
#
_symmetry.space_group_name_H-M   'P 1'
#
loop_
_entity.id
_entity.type
_entity.pdbx_description
1 polymer ?
#
loop_
_entity_poly.entity_id
_entity_poly.type
_entity_poly.pdbx_seq_one_letter_code
_entity_poly.pdbx_strand_id
1 'polypeptide(L)'
;MVRATHMMLSFSTPHLAQGAPQALNSIADTFAGFVGDAIVAVIYLLAGFVIAFVAARLVRTALHQTDLDNRLASWLAGRESGETVPMEKWAGDIVFWVIVLFALVASLQALKLDAVTEPLNTLLDRITSFVPQVGGALLLLALAWLLATLARLLTTRMLRAMEMDRRFGQQIVGQDENAEPLSASETIGNTLYWFVFLLFLPSILSTLQLEGTLVPVQGMLDSILAVLPNIFGAVLIGSIGWAVAQVVRRAVTNLLLSSGAERLGARLGMNGSEEGQSLSGIVGTLVYVLVLIPVAIAALQTLEIEAISEPAIAMLDRVLSALPKIFTAGLILFLAFLGGQFVRELVASVLKSVGFDNLFEWLGITLNADDVAGEPPTDVVAPQETAGETTSEPSSRLHVQTPSEFAGTVTLVGLLLFATLAAVNVLEIDALTILIAGIVEISGRVLSGMVVLAIGLFFANLSFKLVQSSGVRQSRFLAQSARVAITIFSIALSLDQIGIASDIVNLAFGLLFGAIAVAIALAFGLGGRDIAAEQAREWLESFKSDDNE
;
A
#
# COMPACT_ATOMS: atom_id res chain seq x y z
N MET A 1 -40.36 43.03 61.53
CA MET A 1 -40.48 42.63 62.95
C MET A 1 -41.89 42.10 63.17
N VAL A 2 -41.97 40.80 63.48
CA VAL A 2 -42.99 40.14 64.31
C VAL A 2 -44.38 39.84 63.71
N ARG A 3 -44.73 38.53 63.81
CA ARG A 3 -46.06 37.87 63.69
C ARG A 3 -46.61 37.70 62.27
N ALA A 4 -46.54 36.55 61.60
CA ALA A 4 -46.73 35.16 62.06
C ALA A 4 -48.01 34.96 62.89
N THR A 5 -48.76 33.91 62.53
CA THR A 5 -49.95 33.39 63.23
C THR A 5 -51.28 34.05 62.85
N HIS A 6 -51.83 33.71 61.67
CA HIS A 6 -53.30 33.54 61.50
C HIS A 6 -53.78 32.93 60.16
N MET A 7 -52.91 32.24 59.40
CA MET A 7 -53.35 31.53 58.18
C MET A 7 -52.95 30.05 58.18
N MET A 8 -53.08 29.41 59.34
CA MET A 8 -53.24 27.97 59.47
C MET A 8 -54.60 27.77 60.13
N LEU A 9 -55.53 27.15 59.42
CA LEU A 9 -56.73 26.43 59.87
C LEU A 9 -57.86 26.51 58.81
N SER A 10 -57.56 26.04 57.59
CA SER A 10 -58.58 25.47 56.71
C SER A 10 -58.03 24.19 56.07
N PHE A 11 -57.68 23.23 56.93
CA PHE A 11 -57.67 21.83 56.52
C PHE A 11 -59.12 21.41 56.37
N SER A 12 -59.65 21.58 55.17
CA SER A 12 -60.86 20.87 54.75
C SER A 12 -60.51 19.39 54.64
N THR A 13 -60.88 18.61 55.64
CA THR A 13 -61.09 17.18 55.53
C THR A 13 -62.45 16.93 54.89
N PRO A 14 -62.46 16.65 53.58
CA PRO A 14 -63.16 15.46 53.09
C PRO A 14 -62.18 14.74 52.15
N HIS A 15 -61.99 13.41 52.13
CA HIS A 15 -62.87 12.40 51.53
C HIS A 15 -62.46 10.97 51.95
N LEU A 16 -61.65 10.80 53.01
CA LEU A 16 -61.09 9.47 53.38
C LEU A 16 -62.10 8.48 53.96
N ALA A 17 -63.34 8.89 54.27
CA ALA A 17 -64.37 8.02 54.86
C ALA A 17 -65.44 7.51 53.86
N GLN A 18 -65.45 7.99 52.60
CA GLN A 18 -66.44 7.56 51.59
C GLN A 18 -65.84 6.73 50.44
N GLY A 19 -64.52 6.69 50.27
CA GLY A 19 -63.85 5.87 49.25
C GLY A 19 -63.50 4.44 49.68
N ALA A 20 -63.46 4.13 50.99
CA ALA A 20 -63.12 2.80 51.49
C ALA A 20 -64.06 1.68 50.98
N PRO A 21 -65.40 1.82 50.99
CA PRO A 21 -66.28 0.78 50.45
C PRO A 21 -66.18 0.65 48.91
N GLN A 22 -65.90 1.74 48.18
CA GLN A 22 -65.70 1.70 46.73
C GLN A 22 -64.38 1.01 46.36
N ALA A 23 -63.31 1.28 47.11
CA ALA A 23 -62.03 0.60 46.95
C ALA A 23 -62.15 -0.90 47.28
N LEU A 24 -62.83 -1.25 48.37
CA LEU A 24 -63.09 -2.66 48.75
C LEU A 24 -63.92 -3.40 47.70
N ASN A 25 -64.95 -2.76 47.14
CA ASN A 25 -65.76 -3.35 46.07
C ASN A 25 -64.93 -3.52 44.79
N SER A 26 -64.08 -2.54 44.43
CA SER A 26 -63.22 -2.66 43.24
C SER A 26 -62.16 -3.78 43.37
N ILE A 27 -61.64 -3.99 44.58
CA ILE A 27 -60.72 -5.11 44.87
C ILE A 27 -61.49 -6.44 44.83
N ALA A 28 -62.70 -6.50 45.39
CA ALA A 28 -63.53 -7.69 45.35
C ALA A 28 -63.93 -8.08 43.92
N ASP A 29 -64.29 -7.10 43.08
CA ASP A 29 -64.62 -7.31 41.66
C ASP A 29 -63.38 -7.76 40.87
N THR A 30 -62.22 -7.16 41.13
CA THR A 30 -60.95 -7.57 40.50
C THR A 30 -60.55 -8.99 40.92
N PHE A 31 -60.71 -9.33 42.20
CA PHE A 31 -60.42 -10.66 42.72
C PHE A 31 -61.39 -11.71 42.17
N ALA A 32 -62.69 -11.39 42.10
CA ALA A 32 -63.70 -12.27 41.51
C ALA A 32 -63.41 -12.51 40.01
N GLY A 33 -63.02 -11.47 39.28
CA GLY A 33 -62.57 -11.58 37.89
C GLY A 33 -61.34 -12.48 37.74
N PHE A 34 -60.33 -12.29 38.60
CA PHE A 34 -59.12 -13.11 38.60
C PHE A 34 -59.41 -14.59 38.89
N VAL A 35 -60.28 -14.89 39.87
CA VAL A 35 -60.68 -16.27 40.18
C VAL A 35 -61.43 -16.90 39.00
N GLY A 36 -62.30 -16.13 38.33
CA GLY A 36 -62.98 -16.59 37.11
C GLY A 36 -62.01 -16.93 35.98
N ASP A 37 -61.09 -16.01 35.68
CA ASP A 37 -60.04 -16.19 34.67
C ASP A 37 -59.11 -17.38 35.01
N ALA A 38 -58.82 -17.60 36.29
CA ALA A 38 -58.01 -18.73 36.76
C ALA A 38 -58.70 -20.10 36.57
N ILE A 39 -60.01 -20.18 36.77
CA ILE A 39 -60.77 -21.42 36.51
C ILE A 39 -60.74 -21.74 35.02
N VAL A 40 -60.96 -20.75 34.16
CA VAL A 40 -60.90 -20.90 32.71
C VAL A 40 -59.51 -21.37 32.26
N ALA A 41 -58.46 -20.78 32.83
CA ALA A 41 -57.08 -21.18 32.57
C ALA A 41 -56.80 -22.65 32.90
N VAL A 42 -57.24 -23.13 34.07
CA VAL A 42 -57.10 -24.55 34.46
C VAL A 42 -57.84 -25.47 33.49
N ILE A 43 -59.03 -25.08 33.03
CA ILE A 43 -59.79 -25.85 32.03
C ILE A 43 -58.99 -25.98 30.72
N TYR A 44 -58.41 -24.88 30.22
CA TYR A 44 -57.58 -24.92 29.00
C TYR A 44 -56.36 -25.84 29.14
N LEU A 45 -55.67 -25.80 30.28
CA LEU A 45 -54.51 -26.65 30.53
C LEU A 45 -54.90 -28.13 30.54
N LEU A 46 -55.96 -28.50 31.29
CA LEU A 46 -56.42 -29.88 31.37
C LEU A 46 -56.93 -30.40 30.02
N ALA A 47 -57.72 -29.60 29.30
CA ALA A 47 -58.21 -29.95 27.97
C ALA A 47 -57.05 -30.15 26.98
N GLY A 48 -56.08 -29.26 26.98
CA GLY A 48 -54.91 -29.34 26.10
C GLY A 48 -54.00 -30.54 26.40
N PHE A 49 -53.86 -30.95 27.66
CA PHE A 49 -53.11 -32.17 28.01
C PHE A 49 -53.75 -33.44 27.44
N VAL A 50 -55.09 -33.53 27.49
CA VAL A 50 -55.83 -34.66 26.89
C VAL A 50 -55.66 -34.66 25.36
N ILE A 51 -55.80 -33.50 24.72
CA ILE A 51 -55.60 -33.36 23.27
C ILE A 51 -54.16 -33.75 22.88
N ALA A 52 -53.16 -33.30 23.64
CA ALA A 52 -51.76 -33.60 23.39
C ALA A 52 -51.50 -35.12 23.40
N PHE A 53 -52.06 -35.84 24.38
CA PHE A 53 -51.87 -37.29 24.48
C PHE A 53 -52.48 -38.04 23.28
N VAL A 54 -53.68 -37.65 22.85
CA VAL A 54 -54.36 -38.25 21.70
C VAL A 54 -53.59 -37.97 20.41
N ALA A 55 -53.22 -36.71 20.18
CA ALA A 55 -52.50 -36.29 18.98
C ALA A 55 -51.12 -36.95 18.86
N ALA A 56 -50.34 -36.99 19.95
CA ALA A 56 -49.03 -37.63 19.97
C ALA A 56 -49.11 -39.12 19.61
N ARG A 57 -50.15 -39.81 20.09
CA ARG A 57 -50.36 -41.23 19.76
C ARG A 57 -50.73 -41.42 18.29
N LEU A 58 -51.59 -40.57 17.74
CA LEU A 58 -51.94 -40.60 16.32
C LEU A 58 -50.72 -40.38 15.42
N VAL A 59 -49.88 -39.40 15.75
CA VAL A 59 -48.65 -39.11 15.01
C VAL A 59 -47.68 -40.30 15.05
N ARG A 60 -47.45 -40.91 16.22
CA ARG A 60 -46.62 -42.12 16.32
C ARG A 60 -47.13 -43.26 15.44
N THR A 61 -48.43 -43.50 15.45
CA THR A 61 -49.04 -44.56 14.63
C THR A 61 -48.93 -44.26 13.14
N ALA A 62 -49.06 -42.99 12.73
CA ALA A 62 -48.91 -42.60 11.34
C ALA A 62 -47.47 -42.76 10.83
N LEU A 63 -46.46 -42.33 11.61
CA LEU A 63 -45.05 -42.47 11.23
C LEU A 63 -44.58 -43.92 11.21
N HIS A 64 -45.08 -44.77 12.12
CA HIS A 64 -44.74 -46.19 12.10
C HIS A 64 -45.23 -46.92 10.84
N GLN A 65 -46.24 -46.39 10.13
CA GLN A 65 -46.69 -46.96 8.86
C GLN A 65 -45.76 -46.61 7.68
N THR A 66 -44.90 -45.61 7.84
CA THR A 66 -43.86 -45.28 6.87
C THR A 66 -42.56 -45.96 7.27
N ASP A 67 -42.03 -46.88 6.45
CA ASP A 67 -40.70 -47.52 6.60
C ASP A 67 -39.52 -46.52 6.46
N LEU A 68 -39.72 -45.26 6.87
CA LEU A 68 -38.74 -44.20 6.80
C LEU A 68 -37.52 -44.54 7.67
N ASP A 69 -37.76 -45.10 8.85
CA ASP A 69 -36.72 -45.48 9.81
C ASP A 69 -35.76 -46.54 9.24
N ASN A 70 -36.28 -47.56 8.55
CA ASN A 70 -35.48 -48.59 7.91
C ASN A 70 -34.65 -48.05 6.73
N ARG A 71 -35.22 -47.12 5.94
CA ARG A 71 -34.52 -46.52 4.78
C ARG A 71 -33.46 -45.51 5.20
N LEU A 72 -33.74 -44.69 6.22
CA LEU A 72 -32.80 -43.70 6.73
C LEU A 72 -31.64 -44.36 7.50
N ALA A 73 -31.93 -45.40 8.28
CA ALA A 73 -30.91 -46.21 8.95
C ALA A 73 -29.94 -46.83 7.94
N SER A 74 -30.43 -47.34 6.80
CA SER A 74 -29.56 -47.89 5.76
C SER A 74 -28.64 -46.86 5.08
N TRP A 75 -29.06 -45.59 5.03
CA TRP A 75 -28.30 -44.49 4.42
C TRP A 75 -27.27 -43.89 5.38
N LEU A 76 -27.60 -43.81 6.68
CA LEU A 76 -26.73 -43.25 7.73
C LEU A 76 -25.79 -44.28 8.36
N ALA A 77 -26.25 -45.52 8.56
CA ALA A 77 -25.49 -46.59 9.22
C ALA A 77 -24.62 -47.38 8.22
N GLY A 78 -23.84 -46.66 7.41
CA GLY A 78 -22.76 -47.23 6.61
C GLY A 78 -21.64 -47.88 7.43
N ARG A 79 -21.73 -47.87 8.78
CA ARG A 79 -20.93 -48.70 9.69
C ARG A 79 -21.74 -49.10 10.92
N GLU A 80 -21.70 -50.39 11.21
CA GLU A 80 -22.02 -51.16 12.43
C GLU A 80 -22.30 -50.43 13.77
N SER A 81 -23.31 -49.57 13.85
CA SER A 81 -23.90 -49.17 15.13
C SER A 81 -25.40 -49.41 15.13
N GLY A 82 -25.81 -50.50 15.79
CA GLY A 82 -27.18 -51.02 15.84
C GLY A 82 -28.16 -50.27 16.75
N GLU A 83 -27.97 -48.96 16.96
CA GLU A 83 -28.95 -48.13 17.66
C GLU A 83 -29.70 -47.28 16.64
N THR A 84 -30.83 -47.80 16.19
CA THR A 84 -31.83 -47.03 15.44
C THR A 84 -32.34 -45.93 16.36
N VAL A 85 -32.04 -44.67 16.05
CA VAL A 85 -32.64 -43.53 16.74
C VAL A 85 -34.16 -43.60 16.49
N PRO A 86 -35.01 -43.75 17.53
CA PRO A 86 -36.44 -43.99 17.35
C PRO A 86 -37.16 -42.71 16.92
N MET A 87 -37.16 -42.39 15.63
CA MET A 87 -37.64 -41.10 15.12
C MET A 87 -39.14 -40.92 15.36
N GLU A 88 -39.90 -42.01 15.43
CA GLU A 88 -41.34 -41.99 15.71
C GLU A 88 -41.60 -41.58 17.16
N LYS A 89 -40.77 -42.04 18.09
CA LYS A 89 -40.87 -41.65 19.50
C LYS A 89 -40.61 -40.16 19.66
N TRP A 90 -39.51 -39.67 19.04
CA TRP A 90 -39.14 -38.27 19.06
C TRP A 90 -40.20 -37.37 18.41
N ALA A 91 -40.70 -37.72 17.22
CA ALA A 91 -41.75 -36.96 16.54
C ALA A 91 -43.04 -36.87 17.39
N GLY A 92 -43.47 -37.99 17.98
CA GLY A 92 -44.63 -38.00 18.88
C GLY A 92 -44.41 -37.22 20.17
N ASP A 93 -43.22 -37.31 20.78
CA ASP A 93 -42.86 -36.53 21.98
C ASP A 93 -42.82 -35.02 21.69
N ILE A 94 -42.29 -34.61 20.53
CA ILE A 94 -42.29 -33.20 20.10
C ILE A 94 -43.72 -32.67 19.94
N VAL A 95 -44.59 -33.41 19.24
CA VAL A 95 -45.99 -33.01 19.05
C VAL A 95 -46.73 -32.90 20.39
N PHE A 96 -46.48 -33.83 21.32
CA PHE A 96 -47.03 -33.76 22.68
C PHE A 96 -46.64 -32.43 23.36
N TRP A 97 -45.34 -32.12 23.42
CA TRP A 97 -44.84 -30.91 24.08
C TRP A 97 -45.29 -29.62 23.39
N VAL A 98 -45.37 -29.60 22.05
CA VAL A 98 -45.89 -28.44 21.30
C VAL A 98 -47.37 -28.20 21.64
N ILE A 99 -48.20 -29.24 21.69
CA ILE A 99 -49.63 -29.07 22.05
C ILE A 99 -49.79 -28.68 23.53
N VAL A 100 -48.98 -29.24 24.43
CA VAL A 100 -48.94 -28.79 25.84
C VAL A 100 -48.51 -27.32 25.93
N LEU A 101 -47.57 -26.87 25.09
CA LEU A 101 -47.16 -25.47 25.01
C LEU A 101 -48.30 -24.57 24.53
N PHE A 102 -49.06 -24.98 23.50
CA PHE A 102 -50.29 -24.30 23.08
C PHE A 102 -51.31 -24.21 24.23
N ALA A 103 -51.50 -25.30 24.97
CA ALA A 103 -52.41 -25.34 26.12
C ALA A 103 -51.98 -24.40 27.25
N LEU A 104 -50.66 -24.37 27.52
CA LEU A 104 -50.06 -23.47 28.49
C LEU A 104 -50.26 -22.01 28.08
N VAL A 105 -50.03 -21.68 26.81
CA VAL A 105 -50.22 -20.32 26.30
C VAL A 105 -51.68 -19.89 26.37
N ALA A 106 -52.62 -20.74 25.95
CA ALA A 106 -54.05 -20.48 26.09
C ALA A 106 -54.47 -20.28 27.56
N SER A 107 -53.90 -21.08 28.48
CA SER A 107 -54.10 -20.94 29.91
C SER A 107 -53.56 -19.60 30.45
N LEU A 108 -52.37 -19.18 30.01
CA LEU A 108 -51.78 -17.90 30.42
C LEU A 108 -52.53 -16.70 29.81
N GLN A 109 -53.05 -16.85 28.60
CA GLN A 109 -53.86 -15.83 27.94
C GLN A 109 -55.23 -15.67 28.62
N ALA A 110 -55.83 -16.76 29.08
CA ALA A 110 -57.04 -16.71 29.92
C ALA A 110 -56.81 -15.91 31.21
N LEU A 111 -55.60 -15.97 31.78
CA LEU A 111 -55.17 -15.15 32.93
C LEU A 111 -54.82 -13.69 32.57
N LYS A 112 -54.95 -13.29 31.30
CA LYS A 112 -54.57 -11.96 30.77
C LYS A 112 -53.09 -11.62 31.01
N LEU A 113 -52.21 -12.62 30.93
CA LEU A 113 -50.76 -12.46 31.05
C LEU A 113 -50.13 -12.16 29.68
N ASP A 114 -50.54 -11.07 29.04
CA ASP A 114 -50.15 -10.72 27.66
C ASP A 114 -48.63 -10.59 27.49
N ALA A 115 -47.96 -9.96 28.47
CA ALA A 115 -46.50 -9.77 28.46
C ALA A 115 -45.70 -11.09 28.45
N VAL A 116 -46.29 -12.17 28.96
CA VAL A 116 -45.67 -13.50 28.96
C VAL A 116 -46.10 -14.28 27.71
N THR A 117 -47.35 -14.14 27.27
CA THR A 117 -47.90 -14.93 26.16
C THR A 117 -47.44 -14.48 24.79
N GLU A 118 -47.16 -13.20 24.56
CA GLU A 118 -46.71 -12.70 23.24
C GLU A 118 -45.43 -13.40 22.72
N PRO A 119 -44.34 -13.49 23.49
CA PRO A 119 -43.14 -14.22 23.04
C PRO A 119 -43.41 -15.71 22.80
N LEU A 120 -44.24 -16.35 23.64
CA LEU A 120 -44.58 -17.76 23.45
C LEU A 120 -45.45 -17.98 22.20
N ASN A 121 -46.42 -17.09 21.94
CA ASN A 121 -47.21 -17.11 20.70
C ASN A 121 -46.31 -16.98 19.47
N THR A 122 -45.33 -16.07 19.52
CA THR A 122 -44.34 -15.91 18.43
C THR A 122 -43.56 -17.21 18.18
N LEU A 123 -43.17 -17.94 19.23
CA LEU A 123 -42.51 -19.25 19.08
C LEU A 123 -43.45 -20.30 18.49
N LEU A 124 -44.71 -20.32 18.92
CA LEU A 124 -45.73 -21.25 18.39
C LEU A 124 -46.03 -20.98 16.91
N ASP A 125 -46.16 -19.71 16.52
CA ASP A 125 -46.33 -19.30 15.12
C ASP A 125 -45.13 -19.72 14.27
N ARG A 126 -43.91 -19.61 14.82
CA ARG A 126 -42.69 -20.05 14.13
C ARG A 126 -42.63 -21.58 13.95
N ILE A 127 -43.03 -22.34 14.97
CA ILE A 127 -43.05 -23.82 14.90
C ILE A 127 -44.15 -24.30 13.93
N THR A 128 -45.34 -23.69 13.96
CA THR A 128 -46.44 -24.09 13.08
C THR A 128 -46.22 -23.72 11.62
N SER A 129 -45.62 -22.56 11.35
CA SER A 129 -45.23 -22.16 9.99
C SER A 129 -44.14 -23.06 9.41
N PHE A 130 -43.27 -23.63 10.24
CA PHE A 130 -42.23 -24.57 9.81
C PHE A 130 -42.81 -25.89 9.25
N VAL A 131 -44.00 -26.32 9.69
CA VAL A 131 -44.59 -27.59 9.23
C VAL A 131 -44.90 -27.58 7.72
N PRO A 132 -45.65 -26.60 7.17
CA PRO A 132 -45.82 -26.46 5.72
C PRO A 132 -44.50 -26.28 4.96
N GLN A 133 -43.54 -25.54 5.51
CA GLN A 133 -42.24 -25.26 4.88
C GLN A 133 -41.40 -26.52 4.72
N VAL A 134 -41.29 -27.34 5.77
CA VAL A 134 -40.61 -28.64 5.71
C VAL A 134 -41.27 -29.54 4.67
N GLY A 135 -42.60 -29.56 4.63
CA GLY A 135 -43.34 -30.29 3.59
C GLY A 135 -42.98 -29.83 2.18
N GLY A 136 -42.97 -28.51 1.93
CA GLY A 136 -42.58 -27.93 0.64
C GLY A 136 -41.13 -28.25 0.26
N ALA A 137 -40.21 -28.16 1.21
CA ALA A 137 -38.79 -28.48 1.01
C ALA A 137 -38.58 -29.96 0.67
N LEU A 138 -39.30 -30.88 1.32
CA LEU A 138 -39.26 -32.31 1.01
C LEU A 138 -39.79 -32.61 -0.40
N LEU A 139 -40.86 -31.94 -0.82
CA LEU A 139 -41.37 -32.06 -2.19
C LEU A 139 -40.35 -31.55 -3.22
N LEU A 140 -39.70 -30.43 -2.95
CA LEU A 140 -38.63 -29.91 -3.81
C LEU A 140 -37.41 -30.83 -3.85
N LEU A 141 -37.05 -31.44 -2.72
CA LEU A 141 -35.94 -32.41 -2.66
C LEU A 141 -36.28 -33.66 -3.49
N ALA A 142 -37.50 -34.16 -3.40
CA ALA A 142 -37.96 -35.29 -4.23
C ALA A 142 -37.92 -34.93 -5.74
N LEU A 143 -38.33 -33.71 -6.10
CA LEU A 143 -38.23 -33.21 -7.47
C LEU A 143 -36.78 -33.08 -7.93
N ALA A 144 -35.89 -32.54 -7.08
CA ALA A 144 -34.46 -32.40 -7.35
C ALA A 144 -33.82 -33.77 -7.59
N TRP A 145 -34.12 -34.76 -6.74
CA TRP A 145 -33.64 -36.13 -6.91
C TRP A 145 -34.08 -36.73 -8.25
N LEU A 146 -35.36 -36.59 -8.59
CA LEU A 146 -35.90 -37.09 -9.86
C LEU A 146 -35.20 -36.44 -11.07
N LEU A 147 -35.05 -35.11 -11.06
CA LEU A 147 -34.39 -34.36 -12.13
C LEU A 147 -32.89 -34.69 -12.21
N ALA A 148 -32.21 -34.82 -11.08
CA ALA A 148 -30.79 -35.14 -11.02
C ALA A 148 -30.52 -36.54 -11.59
N THR A 149 -31.33 -37.53 -11.23
CA THR A 149 -31.23 -38.89 -11.78
C THR A 149 -31.49 -38.91 -13.28
N LEU A 150 -32.49 -38.15 -13.75
CA LEU A 150 -32.78 -38.02 -15.18
C LEU A 150 -31.62 -37.34 -15.93
N ALA A 151 -31.08 -36.25 -15.39
CA ALA A 151 -29.97 -35.52 -15.98
C ALA A 151 -28.71 -36.39 -16.07
N ARG A 152 -28.37 -37.15 -15.01
CA ARG A 152 -27.27 -38.11 -15.01
C ARG A 152 -27.48 -39.19 -16.07
N LEU A 153 -28.69 -39.76 -16.14
CA LEU A 153 -29.00 -40.81 -17.11
C LEU A 153 -28.87 -40.33 -18.56
N LEU A 154 -29.41 -39.15 -18.86
CA LEU A 154 -29.33 -38.56 -20.20
C LEU A 154 -27.88 -38.21 -20.57
N THR A 155 -27.15 -37.57 -19.66
CA THR A 155 -25.77 -37.11 -19.88
C THR A 155 -24.82 -38.28 -20.09
N THR A 156 -24.87 -39.30 -19.22
CA THR A 156 -24.03 -40.49 -19.35
C THR A 156 -24.33 -41.26 -20.64
N ARG A 157 -25.61 -41.35 -21.02
CA ARG A 157 -26.02 -42.01 -22.27
C ARG A 157 -25.54 -41.24 -23.51
N MET A 158 -25.59 -39.91 -23.49
CA MET A 158 -25.08 -39.04 -24.55
C MET A 158 -23.54 -39.15 -24.68
N LEU A 159 -22.81 -39.07 -23.58
CA LEU A 159 -21.34 -39.13 -23.56
C LEU A 159 -20.81 -40.49 -24.02
N ARG A 160 -21.46 -41.58 -23.58
CA ARG A 160 -21.12 -42.93 -24.03
C ARG A 160 -21.42 -43.12 -25.52
N ALA A 161 -22.51 -42.55 -26.03
CA ALA A 161 -22.84 -42.59 -27.46
C ALA A 161 -21.79 -41.88 -28.34
N MET A 162 -21.07 -40.89 -27.79
CA MET A 162 -19.99 -40.19 -28.50
C MET A 162 -18.59 -40.82 -28.32
N GLU A 163 -18.48 -41.96 -27.63
CA GLU A 163 -17.21 -42.63 -27.31
C GLU A 163 -16.15 -41.70 -26.67
N MET A 164 -16.59 -40.72 -25.89
CA MET A 164 -15.71 -39.69 -25.31
C MET A 164 -14.59 -40.31 -24.44
N ASP A 165 -14.90 -41.41 -23.76
CA ASP A 165 -13.97 -42.11 -22.87
C ASP A 165 -12.72 -42.63 -23.61
N ARG A 166 -12.82 -42.99 -24.90
CA ARG A 166 -11.66 -43.47 -25.69
C ARG A 166 -10.72 -42.33 -26.11
N ARG A 167 -11.25 -41.15 -26.42
CA ARG A 167 -10.46 -40.00 -26.92
C ARG A 167 -9.73 -39.26 -25.81
N PHE A 168 -10.27 -39.26 -24.59
CA PHE A 168 -9.70 -38.54 -23.45
C PHE A 168 -8.92 -39.46 -22.49
N GLY A 169 -9.28 -40.74 -22.39
CA GLY A 169 -8.63 -41.68 -21.48
C GLY A 169 -7.17 -42.03 -21.82
N GLN A 170 -6.75 -41.93 -23.08
CA GLN A 170 -5.39 -42.31 -23.50
C GLN A 170 -4.34 -41.21 -23.30
N GLN A 171 -4.75 -39.95 -23.09
CA GLN A 171 -3.82 -38.81 -23.09
C GLN A 171 -3.60 -38.19 -21.71
N ILE A 172 -4.40 -38.58 -20.70
CA ILE A 172 -4.36 -38.03 -19.34
C ILE A 172 -3.82 -39.06 -18.32
N VAL A 173 -3.85 -40.36 -18.61
CA VAL A 173 -3.28 -41.40 -17.74
C VAL A 173 -1.78 -41.54 -18.02
N GLY A 174 -1.01 -40.56 -17.54
CA GLY A 174 0.42 -40.70 -17.36
C GLY A 174 0.72 -41.44 -16.06
N GLN A 175 1.33 -42.61 -16.17
CA GLN A 175 2.30 -43.12 -15.19
C GLN A 175 1.78 -43.60 -13.82
N ASP A 176 0.58 -44.17 -13.72
CA ASP A 176 0.21 -45.03 -12.59
C ASP A 176 -0.47 -46.32 -13.10
N GLU A 177 0.27 -47.44 -13.11
CA GLU A 177 -0.22 -48.75 -13.58
C GLU A 177 -1.32 -49.36 -12.70
N ASN A 178 -1.68 -48.72 -11.58
CA ASN A 178 -2.69 -49.21 -10.62
C ASN A 178 -3.90 -48.26 -10.45
N ALA A 179 -3.98 -47.17 -11.20
CA ALA A 179 -5.16 -46.30 -11.18
C ALA A 179 -6.25 -46.91 -12.06
N GLU A 180 -7.38 -47.33 -11.47
CA GLU A 180 -8.54 -47.75 -12.25
C GLU A 180 -8.92 -46.63 -13.23
N PRO A 181 -9.26 -46.97 -14.49
CA PRO A 181 -9.60 -45.97 -15.49
C PRO A 181 -10.88 -45.26 -15.07
N LEU A 182 -10.74 -44.08 -14.45
CA LEU A 182 -11.85 -43.19 -14.14
C LEU A 182 -12.52 -42.80 -15.45
N SER A 183 -13.71 -43.37 -15.72
CA SER A 183 -14.45 -43.00 -16.93
C SER A 183 -14.95 -41.56 -16.78
N ALA A 184 -14.46 -40.67 -17.64
CA ALA A 184 -14.82 -39.25 -17.62
C ALA A 184 -16.34 -39.08 -17.75
N SER A 185 -17.00 -39.96 -18.51
CA SER A 185 -18.46 -39.97 -18.64
C SER A 185 -19.20 -40.20 -17.32
N GLU A 186 -18.67 -41.04 -16.43
CA GLU A 186 -19.27 -41.30 -15.13
C GLU A 186 -18.99 -40.18 -14.13
N THR A 187 -17.78 -39.63 -14.13
CA THR A 187 -17.44 -38.47 -13.31
C THR A 187 -18.30 -37.27 -13.69
N ILE A 188 -18.43 -36.94 -14.98
CA ILE A 188 -19.28 -35.85 -15.46
C ILE A 188 -20.74 -36.10 -15.10
N GLY A 189 -21.25 -37.32 -15.30
CA GLY A 189 -22.62 -37.67 -14.94
C GLY A 189 -22.92 -37.56 -13.44
N ASN A 190 -21.97 -37.95 -12.60
CA ASN A 190 -22.09 -37.82 -11.14
C ASN A 190 -21.96 -36.35 -10.69
N THR A 191 -21.05 -35.58 -11.26
CA THR A 191 -20.93 -34.14 -11.00
C THR A 191 -22.21 -33.41 -11.39
N LEU A 192 -22.82 -33.76 -12.52
CA LEU A 192 -24.07 -33.14 -12.99
C LEU A 192 -25.25 -33.51 -12.08
N TYR A 193 -25.29 -34.71 -11.51
CA TYR A 193 -26.26 -35.08 -10.49
C TYR A 193 -26.16 -34.18 -9.25
N TRP A 194 -24.95 -34.01 -8.70
CA TRP A 194 -24.72 -33.12 -7.56
C TRP A 194 -24.98 -31.65 -7.90
N PHE A 195 -24.66 -31.23 -9.13
CA PHE A 195 -24.94 -29.89 -9.62
C PHE A 195 -26.45 -29.60 -9.71
N VAL A 196 -27.26 -30.56 -10.15
CA VAL A 196 -28.72 -30.40 -10.13
C VAL A 196 -29.20 -30.25 -8.68
N PHE A 197 -28.69 -31.07 -7.75
CA PHE A 197 -29.02 -30.92 -6.33
C PHE A 197 -28.63 -29.55 -5.78
N LEU A 198 -27.44 -29.06 -6.15
CA LEU A 198 -26.92 -27.74 -5.83
C LEU A 198 -27.81 -26.62 -6.41
N LEU A 199 -28.31 -26.75 -7.64
CA LEU A 199 -29.22 -25.78 -8.27
C LEU A 199 -30.57 -25.71 -7.53
N PHE A 200 -31.06 -26.83 -7.01
CA PHE A 200 -32.28 -26.88 -6.21
C PHE A 200 -32.08 -26.42 -4.77
N LEU A 201 -30.84 -26.37 -4.28
CA LEU A 201 -30.53 -26.01 -2.89
C LEU A 201 -31.07 -24.61 -2.51
N PRO A 202 -30.90 -23.52 -3.29
CA PRO A 202 -31.53 -22.23 -3.02
C PRO A 202 -33.04 -22.32 -2.85
N SER A 203 -33.71 -23.08 -3.72
CA SER A 203 -35.16 -23.26 -3.66
C SER A 203 -35.60 -24.03 -2.42
N ILE A 204 -34.86 -25.09 -2.06
CA ILE A 204 -35.10 -25.87 -0.84
C ILE A 204 -34.91 -24.99 0.40
N LEU A 205 -33.82 -24.23 0.45
CA LEU A 205 -33.47 -23.35 1.57
C LEU A 205 -34.41 -22.15 1.71
N SER A 206 -34.84 -21.55 0.60
CA SER A 206 -35.85 -20.48 0.57
C SER A 206 -37.21 -21.00 1.05
N THR A 207 -37.58 -22.22 0.66
CA THR A 207 -38.84 -22.83 1.13
C THR A 207 -38.83 -23.07 2.64
N LEU A 208 -37.66 -23.35 3.24
CA LEU A 208 -37.47 -23.45 4.69
C LEU A 208 -37.43 -22.09 5.41
N GLN A 209 -37.55 -20.97 4.68
CA GLN A 209 -37.51 -19.60 5.22
C GLN A 209 -36.26 -19.32 6.08
N LEU A 210 -35.16 -19.97 5.73
CA LEU A 210 -33.85 -19.77 6.36
C LEU A 210 -33.12 -18.56 5.74
N GLU A 211 -33.88 -17.59 5.24
CA GLU A 211 -33.44 -16.51 4.36
C GLU A 211 -32.36 -15.64 4.99
N GLY A 212 -32.39 -15.41 6.31
CA GLY A 212 -31.40 -14.55 6.98
C GLY A 212 -30.02 -15.17 7.20
N THR A 213 -29.91 -16.50 7.36
CA THR A 213 -28.64 -17.17 7.66
C THR A 213 -27.96 -17.76 6.43
N LEU A 214 -28.71 -17.90 5.34
CA LEU A 214 -28.23 -18.60 4.14
C LEU A 214 -27.99 -17.68 2.95
N VAL A 215 -28.21 -16.36 3.06
CA VAL A 215 -27.82 -15.38 2.02
C VAL A 215 -26.37 -15.56 1.56
N PRO A 216 -25.37 -15.72 2.46
CA PRO A 216 -23.99 -15.89 2.01
C PRO A 216 -23.80 -17.19 1.19
N VAL A 217 -24.48 -18.27 1.59
CA VAL A 217 -24.41 -19.57 0.89
C VAL A 217 -25.10 -19.48 -0.48
N GLN A 218 -26.24 -18.79 -0.57
CA GLN A 218 -26.91 -18.48 -1.83
C GLN A 218 -26.02 -17.64 -2.75
N GLY A 219 -25.41 -16.58 -2.22
CA GLY A 219 -24.48 -15.73 -2.97
C GLY A 219 -23.26 -16.49 -3.48
N MET A 220 -22.70 -17.41 -2.68
CA MET A 220 -21.60 -18.28 -3.15
C MET A 220 -22.04 -19.18 -4.31
N LEU A 221 -23.25 -19.71 -4.24
CA LEU A 221 -23.80 -20.53 -5.31
C LEU A 221 -24.08 -19.71 -6.57
N ASP A 222 -24.66 -18.53 -6.44
CA ASP A 222 -24.89 -17.61 -7.55
C ASP A 222 -23.56 -17.24 -8.23
N SER A 223 -22.50 -16.99 -7.46
CA SER A 223 -21.15 -16.77 -7.99
C SER A 223 -20.61 -17.99 -8.75
N ILE A 224 -20.78 -19.21 -8.21
CA ILE A 224 -20.35 -20.45 -8.89
C ILE A 224 -21.12 -20.62 -10.22
N LEU A 225 -22.40 -20.27 -10.26
CA LEU A 225 -23.22 -20.33 -11.47
C LEU A 225 -22.82 -19.26 -12.50
N ALA A 226 -22.54 -18.04 -12.05
CA ALA A 226 -22.07 -16.94 -12.90
C ALA A 226 -20.68 -17.21 -13.50
N VAL A 227 -19.83 -17.96 -12.79
CA VAL A 227 -18.52 -18.38 -13.28
C VAL A 227 -18.64 -19.38 -14.44
N LEU A 228 -19.72 -20.15 -14.58
CA LEU A 228 -19.85 -21.17 -15.63
C LEU A 228 -19.80 -20.60 -17.07
N PRO A 229 -20.63 -19.59 -17.43
CA PRO A 229 -20.52 -18.89 -18.71
C PRO A 229 -19.14 -18.24 -18.91
N ASN A 230 -18.58 -17.66 -17.85
CA ASN A 230 -17.32 -16.93 -17.86
C ASN A 230 -16.12 -17.86 -18.12
N ILE A 231 -16.12 -19.06 -17.52
CA ILE A 231 -15.15 -20.13 -17.83
C ILE A 231 -15.18 -20.46 -19.31
N PHE A 232 -16.36 -20.66 -19.88
CA PHE A 232 -16.47 -20.99 -21.30
C PHE A 232 -15.92 -19.87 -22.19
N GLY A 233 -16.26 -18.61 -21.89
CA GLY A 233 -15.73 -17.44 -22.58
C GLY A 233 -14.20 -17.32 -22.47
N ALA A 234 -13.66 -17.50 -21.27
CA ALA A 234 -12.22 -17.44 -21.00
C ALA A 234 -11.45 -18.55 -21.73
N VAL A 235 -11.96 -19.79 -21.74
CA VAL A 235 -11.37 -20.92 -22.47
C VAL A 235 -11.40 -20.66 -23.98
N LEU A 236 -12.49 -20.09 -24.51
CA LEU A 236 -12.59 -19.74 -25.92
C LEU A 236 -11.57 -18.66 -26.31
N ILE A 237 -11.49 -17.57 -25.55
CA ILE A 237 -10.53 -16.48 -25.79
C ILE A 237 -9.09 -16.97 -25.64
N GLY A 238 -8.80 -17.71 -24.57
CA GLY A 238 -7.48 -18.26 -24.29
C GLY A 238 -7.02 -19.23 -25.38
N SER A 239 -7.89 -20.14 -25.83
CA SER A 239 -7.56 -21.11 -26.89
C SER A 239 -7.32 -20.45 -28.24
N ILE A 240 -8.18 -19.50 -28.64
CA ILE A 240 -8.02 -18.74 -29.88
C ILE A 240 -6.72 -17.91 -29.82
N GLY A 241 -6.53 -17.16 -28.74
CA GLY A 241 -5.37 -16.28 -28.64
C GLY A 241 -4.05 -17.04 -28.46
N TRP A 242 -4.05 -18.20 -27.81
CA TRP A 242 -2.89 -19.11 -27.79
C TRP A 242 -2.55 -19.60 -29.19
N ALA A 243 -3.55 -20.00 -29.98
CA ALA A 243 -3.34 -20.42 -31.37
C ALA A 243 -2.76 -19.28 -32.22
N VAL A 244 -3.27 -18.05 -32.05
CA VAL A 244 -2.73 -16.85 -32.71
C VAL A 244 -1.28 -16.60 -32.30
N ALA A 245 -0.96 -16.61 -31.00
CA ALA A 245 0.39 -16.41 -30.50
C ALA A 245 1.38 -17.45 -31.07
N GLN A 246 0.94 -18.71 -31.19
CA GLN A 246 1.73 -19.78 -31.79
C GLN A 246 2.00 -19.55 -33.27
N VAL A 247 1.01 -19.09 -34.03
CA VAL A 247 1.16 -18.74 -35.44
C VAL A 247 2.14 -17.57 -35.60
N VAL A 248 1.98 -16.51 -34.80
CA VAL A 248 2.87 -15.33 -34.83
C VAL A 248 4.30 -15.72 -34.48
N ARG A 249 4.53 -16.55 -33.46
CA ARG A 249 5.87 -17.05 -33.10
C ARG A 249 6.54 -17.71 -34.29
N ARG A 250 5.84 -18.66 -34.92
CA ARG A 250 6.37 -19.43 -36.06
C ARG A 250 6.67 -18.50 -37.23
N ALA A 251 5.77 -17.56 -37.52
CA ALA A 251 5.97 -16.57 -38.58
C ALA A 251 7.24 -15.74 -38.32
N VAL A 252 7.38 -15.15 -37.13
CA VAL A 252 8.55 -14.31 -36.79
C VAL A 252 9.85 -15.11 -36.79
N THR A 253 9.87 -16.29 -36.17
CA THR A 253 11.07 -17.14 -36.16
C THR A 253 11.50 -17.52 -37.58
N ASN A 254 10.56 -17.94 -38.43
CA ASN A 254 10.86 -18.30 -39.82
C ASN A 254 11.35 -17.11 -40.65
N LEU A 255 10.77 -15.92 -40.44
CA LEU A 255 11.20 -14.71 -41.12
C LEU A 255 12.63 -14.32 -40.70
N LEU A 256 12.95 -14.39 -39.41
CA LEU A 256 14.29 -14.07 -38.90
C LEU A 256 15.36 -15.05 -39.38
N LEU A 257 15.02 -16.35 -39.41
CA LEU A 257 15.84 -17.41 -40.01
C LEU A 257 16.14 -17.11 -41.48
N SER A 258 15.14 -16.65 -42.23
CA SER A 258 15.32 -16.31 -43.65
C SER A 258 16.15 -15.03 -43.88
N SER A 259 16.07 -14.06 -42.95
CA SER A 259 16.82 -12.80 -43.03
C SER A 259 18.28 -12.91 -42.60
N GLY A 260 18.71 -14.06 -42.05
CA GLY A 260 20.08 -14.31 -41.62
C GLY A 260 20.41 -13.70 -40.25
N ALA A 261 19.42 -13.55 -39.37
CA ALA A 261 19.60 -13.06 -38.00
C ALA A 261 20.60 -13.94 -37.20
N GLU A 262 20.74 -15.21 -37.58
CA GLU A 262 21.68 -16.18 -37.03
C GLU A 262 23.13 -15.71 -37.15
N ARG A 263 23.48 -15.03 -38.25
CA ARG A 263 24.84 -14.51 -38.47
C ARG A 263 25.17 -13.38 -37.51
N LEU A 264 24.17 -12.60 -37.13
CA LEU A 264 24.31 -11.50 -36.17
C LEU A 264 24.48 -12.06 -34.75
N GLY A 265 23.67 -13.05 -34.37
CA GLY A 265 23.77 -13.73 -33.07
C GLY A 265 25.12 -14.42 -32.88
N ALA A 266 25.63 -15.08 -33.92
CA ALA A 266 26.94 -15.74 -33.87
C ALA A 266 28.09 -14.74 -33.66
N ARG A 267 28.01 -13.54 -34.25
CA ARG A 267 29.00 -12.46 -34.02
C ARG A 267 28.93 -11.88 -32.61
N LEU A 268 27.78 -11.95 -31.95
CA LEU A 268 27.58 -11.53 -30.56
C LEU A 268 27.98 -12.61 -29.55
N GLY A 269 28.58 -13.72 -29.99
CA GLY A 269 28.97 -14.82 -29.11
C GLY A 269 27.79 -15.66 -28.61
N MET A 270 26.59 -15.44 -29.16
CA MET A 270 25.42 -16.31 -28.96
C MET A 270 25.53 -17.53 -29.89
N ASN A 271 26.66 -18.23 -29.79
CA ASN A 271 26.84 -19.49 -30.47
C ASN A 271 26.11 -20.53 -29.65
N GLY A 272 25.07 -21.13 -30.23
CA GLY A 272 24.27 -22.16 -29.61
C GLY A 272 25.16 -23.26 -29.04
N SER A 273 25.29 -23.27 -27.72
CA SER A 273 25.51 -24.52 -27.00
C SER A 273 24.37 -25.48 -27.38
N GLU A 274 24.59 -26.79 -27.29
CA GLU A 274 23.61 -27.81 -27.72
C GLU A 274 22.23 -27.71 -27.03
N GLU A 275 22.11 -26.85 -26.00
CA GLU A 275 20.88 -26.51 -25.28
C GLU A 275 20.46 -25.02 -25.43
N GLY A 276 21.26 -24.18 -26.09
CA GLY A 276 21.03 -22.75 -26.27
C GLY A 276 20.10 -22.45 -27.45
N GLN A 277 18.99 -21.77 -27.18
CA GLN A 277 18.07 -21.33 -28.24
C GLN A 277 18.76 -20.38 -29.23
N SER A 278 18.51 -20.56 -30.53
CA SER A 278 18.97 -19.62 -31.57
C SER A 278 18.38 -18.23 -31.36
N LEU A 279 19.08 -17.18 -31.81
CA LEU A 279 18.62 -15.79 -31.68
C LEU A 279 17.17 -15.62 -32.19
N SER A 280 16.84 -16.26 -33.32
CA SER A 280 15.49 -16.25 -33.91
C SER A 280 14.45 -17.01 -33.08
N GLY A 281 14.86 -18.03 -32.34
CA GLY A 281 14.02 -18.74 -31.36
C GLY A 281 13.73 -17.89 -30.13
N ILE A 282 14.74 -17.17 -29.63
CA ILE A 282 14.59 -16.23 -28.50
C ILE A 282 13.64 -15.10 -28.89
N VAL A 283 13.88 -14.45 -30.04
CA VAL A 283 13.01 -13.36 -30.52
C VAL A 283 11.58 -13.87 -30.81
N GLY A 284 11.45 -15.06 -31.39
CA GLY A 284 10.14 -15.69 -31.56
C GLY A 284 9.42 -15.92 -30.23
N THR A 285 10.14 -16.40 -29.22
CA THR A 285 9.58 -16.63 -27.87
C THR A 285 9.21 -15.31 -27.20
N LEU A 286 10.01 -14.25 -27.38
CA LEU A 286 9.65 -12.91 -26.91
C LEU A 286 8.37 -12.40 -27.55
N VAL A 287 8.22 -12.53 -28.87
CA VAL A 287 6.98 -12.15 -29.56
C VAL A 287 5.80 -13.01 -29.12
N TYR A 288 6.02 -14.32 -28.91
CA TYR A 288 5.02 -15.22 -28.36
C TYR A 288 4.51 -14.71 -27.00
N VAL A 289 5.41 -14.41 -26.07
CA VAL A 289 5.07 -13.87 -24.75
C VAL A 289 4.36 -12.52 -24.87
N LEU A 290 4.82 -11.65 -25.76
CA LEU A 290 4.23 -10.33 -26.01
C LEU A 290 2.77 -10.40 -26.49
N VAL A 291 2.42 -11.41 -27.31
CA VAL A 291 1.04 -11.64 -27.77
C VAL A 291 0.24 -12.42 -26.72
N LEU A 292 0.86 -13.38 -26.03
CA LEU A 292 0.21 -14.24 -25.07
C LEU A 292 -0.24 -13.46 -23.81
N ILE A 293 0.55 -12.51 -23.31
CA ILE A 293 0.21 -11.76 -22.09
C ILE A 293 -1.13 -11.01 -22.24
N PRO A 294 -1.35 -10.18 -23.28
CA PRO A 294 -2.65 -9.53 -23.50
C PRO A 294 -3.81 -10.52 -23.66
N VAL A 295 -3.58 -11.65 -24.35
CA VAL A 295 -4.58 -12.71 -24.50
C VAL A 295 -4.92 -13.34 -23.16
N ALA A 296 -3.92 -13.63 -22.34
CA ALA A 296 -4.12 -14.20 -21.01
C ALA A 296 -4.89 -13.22 -20.12
N ILE A 297 -4.55 -11.93 -20.16
CA ILE A 297 -5.30 -10.87 -19.46
C ILE A 297 -6.76 -10.84 -19.93
N ALA A 298 -7.02 -10.87 -21.24
CA ALA A 298 -8.38 -10.87 -21.77
C ALA A 298 -9.18 -12.12 -21.35
N ALA A 299 -8.54 -13.29 -21.29
CA ALA A 299 -9.15 -14.51 -20.80
C ALA A 299 -9.46 -14.43 -19.29
N LEU A 300 -8.52 -13.92 -18.48
CA LEU A 300 -8.72 -13.71 -17.03
C LEU A 300 -9.81 -12.68 -16.73
N GLN A 301 -9.90 -11.61 -17.53
CA GLN A 301 -10.96 -10.61 -17.41
C GLN A 301 -12.33 -11.21 -17.74
N THR A 302 -12.40 -12.07 -18.76
CA THR A 302 -13.64 -12.80 -19.09
C THR A 302 -14.02 -13.80 -18.01
N LEU A 303 -13.03 -14.33 -17.29
CA LEU A 303 -13.24 -15.17 -16.12
C LEU A 303 -13.65 -14.36 -14.87
N GLU A 304 -13.72 -13.03 -14.98
CA GLU A 304 -14.01 -12.08 -13.90
C GLU A 304 -13.05 -12.21 -12.70
N ILE A 305 -11.79 -12.59 -12.96
CA ILE A 305 -10.74 -12.60 -11.93
C ILE A 305 -10.04 -11.23 -11.90
N GLU A 306 -10.82 -10.20 -11.58
CA GLU A 306 -10.39 -8.79 -11.58
C GLU A 306 -9.17 -8.56 -10.67
N ALA A 307 -9.11 -9.27 -9.53
CA ALA A 307 -8.01 -9.20 -8.57
C ALA A 307 -6.62 -9.55 -9.16
N ILE A 308 -6.57 -10.29 -10.27
CA ILE A 308 -5.32 -10.66 -10.95
C ILE A 308 -5.14 -9.85 -12.23
N SER A 309 -6.20 -9.64 -13.01
CA SER A 309 -6.10 -8.92 -14.28
C SER A 309 -5.80 -7.43 -14.10
N GLU A 310 -6.36 -6.76 -13.09
CA GLU A 310 -6.16 -5.32 -12.90
C GLU A 310 -4.68 -4.95 -12.62
N PRO A 311 -3.99 -5.55 -11.63
CA PRO A 311 -2.58 -5.24 -11.40
C PRO A 311 -1.70 -5.56 -12.62
N ALA A 312 -2.03 -6.62 -13.37
CA ALA A 312 -1.29 -6.98 -14.58
C ALA A 312 -1.44 -5.94 -15.70
N ILE A 313 -2.66 -5.41 -15.89
CA ILE A 313 -2.94 -4.33 -16.85
C ILE A 313 -2.21 -3.05 -16.43
N ALA A 314 -2.27 -2.68 -15.14
CA ALA A 314 -1.59 -1.51 -14.62
C ALA A 314 -0.07 -1.58 -14.83
N MET A 315 0.52 -2.77 -14.68
CA MET A 315 1.95 -2.98 -14.97
C MET A 315 2.27 -2.83 -16.47
N LEU A 316 1.44 -3.40 -17.35
CA LEU A 316 1.62 -3.25 -18.79
C LEU A 316 1.52 -1.78 -19.21
N ASP A 317 0.50 -1.07 -18.72
CA ASP A 317 0.32 0.36 -18.98
C ASP A 317 1.51 1.19 -18.48
N ARG A 318 2.02 0.88 -17.27
CA ARG A 318 3.22 1.53 -16.72
C ARG A 318 4.46 1.29 -17.59
N VAL A 319 4.65 0.08 -18.12
CA VAL A 319 5.78 -0.23 -19.01
C VAL A 319 5.62 0.50 -20.36
N LEU A 320 4.43 0.48 -20.95
CA LEU A 320 4.18 1.13 -22.24
C LEU A 320 4.25 2.65 -22.16
N SER A 321 3.75 3.26 -21.08
CA SER A 321 3.83 4.71 -20.85
C SER A 321 5.24 5.19 -20.48
N ALA A 322 6.09 4.31 -19.90
CA ALA A 322 7.48 4.63 -19.62
C ALA A 322 8.34 4.75 -20.89
N LEU A 323 8.03 4.01 -21.95
CA LEU A 323 8.82 4.01 -23.20
C LEU A 323 8.96 5.42 -23.82
N PRO A 324 7.87 6.18 -24.06
CA PRO A 324 7.97 7.56 -24.54
C PRO A 324 8.73 8.49 -23.58
N LYS A 325 8.53 8.32 -22.27
CA LYS A 325 9.17 9.15 -21.23
C LYS A 325 10.68 8.95 -21.20
N ILE A 326 11.14 7.70 -21.28
CA ILE A 326 12.58 7.37 -21.32
C ILE A 326 13.23 7.97 -22.56
N PHE A 327 12.58 7.87 -23.72
CA PHE A 327 13.10 8.48 -24.95
C PHE A 327 13.20 10.00 -24.82
N THR A 328 12.17 10.66 -24.28
CA THR A 328 12.15 12.11 -24.07
C THR A 328 13.21 12.57 -23.07
N ALA A 329 13.35 11.86 -21.95
CA ALA A 329 14.39 12.11 -20.95
C ALA A 329 15.81 11.94 -21.54
N GLY A 330 16.03 10.88 -22.31
CA GLY A 330 17.30 10.65 -23.01
C GLY A 330 17.61 11.73 -24.05
N LEU A 331 16.60 12.20 -24.78
CA LEU A 331 16.73 13.30 -25.74
C LEU A 331 17.12 14.61 -25.04
N ILE A 332 16.50 14.94 -23.90
CA ILE A 332 16.84 16.12 -23.10
C ILE A 332 18.31 16.07 -22.67
N LEU A 333 18.76 14.95 -22.11
CA LEU A 333 20.16 14.78 -21.69
C LEU A 333 21.13 14.89 -22.87
N PHE A 334 20.80 14.29 -24.01
CA PHE A 334 21.62 14.36 -25.20
C PHE A 334 21.77 15.81 -25.71
N LEU A 335 20.66 16.54 -25.81
CA LEU A 335 20.67 17.94 -26.25
C LEU A 335 21.41 18.84 -25.26
N ALA A 336 21.23 18.62 -23.96
CA ALA A 336 21.92 19.36 -22.92
C ALA A 336 23.43 19.10 -22.92
N PHE A 337 23.87 17.86 -23.15
CA PHE A 337 25.29 17.56 -23.28
C PHE A 337 25.89 18.27 -24.50
N LEU A 338 25.21 18.21 -25.65
CA LEU A 338 25.66 18.84 -26.88
C LEU A 338 25.74 20.38 -26.74
N GLY A 339 24.72 20.99 -26.15
CA GLY A 339 24.71 22.44 -25.88
C GLY A 339 25.68 22.84 -24.75
N GLY A 340 25.79 22.03 -23.71
CA GLY A 340 26.66 22.25 -22.56
C GLY A 340 28.14 22.27 -22.91
N GLN A 341 28.55 21.46 -23.89
CA GLN A 341 29.90 21.49 -24.42
C GLN A 341 30.23 22.85 -25.06
N PHE A 342 29.30 23.41 -25.84
CA PHE A 342 29.46 24.73 -26.44
C PHE A 342 29.51 25.83 -25.36
N VAL A 343 28.61 25.75 -24.36
CA VAL A 343 28.60 26.69 -23.23
C VAL A 343 29.90 26.63 -22.44
N ARG A 344 30.45 25.43 -22.21
CA ARG A 344 31.75 25.24 -21.54
C ARG A 344 32.88 25.99 -22.24
N GLU A 345 33.00 25.79 -23.55
CA GLU A 345 34.05 26.41 -24.37
C GLU A 345 33.86 27.93 -24.45
N LEU A 346 32.62 28.40 -24.58
CA LEU A 346 32.28 29.82 -24.57
C LEU A 346 32.68 30.47 -23.25
N VAL A 347 32.28 29.88 -22.11
CA VAL A 347 32.61 30.39 -20.77
C VAL A 347 34.11 30.40 -20.55
N ALA A 348 34.81 29.31 -20.86
CA ALA A 348 36.27 29.24 -20.71
C ALA A 348 36.97 30.30 -21.58
N SER A 349 36.56 30.47 -22.84
CA SER A 349 37.12 31.47 -23.75
C SER A 349 36.88 32.91 -23.27
N VAL A 350 35.66 33.21 -22.82
CA VAL A 350 35.31 34.54 -22.30
C VAL A 350 36.09 34.83 -21.02
N LEU A 351 36.15 33.90 -20.06
CA LEU A 351 36.90 34.09 -18.81
C LEU A 351 38.40 34.25 -19.09
N LYS A 352 38.95 33.45 -20.00
CA LYS A 352 40.34 33.59 -20.45
C LYS A 352 40.60 34.96 -21.07
N SER A 353 39.68 35.49 -21.89
CA SER A 353 39.82 36.81 -22.52
C SER A 353 39.88 37.97 -21.52
N VAL A 354 39.23 37.82 -20.36
CA VAL A 354 39.26 38.79 -19.24
C VAL A 354 40.54 38.65 -18.40
N GLY A 355 41.33 37.60 -18.62
CA GLY A 355 42.55 37.32 -17.84
C GLY A 355 42.29 36.52 -16.56
N PHE A 356 41.18 35.77 -16.48
CA PHE A 356 40.81 34.97 -15.31
C PHE A 356 41.81 33.86 -14.98
N ASP A 357 42.71 33.49 -15.91
CA ASP A 357 43.76 32.51 -15.65
C ASP A 357 44.75 32.96 -14.56
N ASN A 358 44.86 34.27 -14.32
CA ASN A 358 45.70 34.85 -13.27
C ASN A 358 44.96 35.00 -11.93
N LEU A 359 43.74 34.44 -11.79
CA LEU A 359 42.91 34.58 -10.59
C LEU A 359 43.66 34.19 -9.31
N PHE A 360 44.40 33.07 -9.32
CA PHE A 360 45.12 32.60 -8.13
C PHE A 360 46.26 33.54 -7.71
N GLU A 361 46.94 34.17 -8.68
CA GLU A 361 47.96 35.18 -8.42
C GLU A 361 47.34 36.46 -7.83
N TRP A 362 46.17 36.88 -8.33
CA TRP A 362 45.41 38.01 -7.78
C TRP A 362 44.87 37.74 -6.37
N LEU A 363 44.45 36.50 -6.10
CA LEU A 363 44.10 36.00 -4.77
C LEU A 363 45.32 35.79 -3.85
N GLY A 364 46.54 36.04 -4.33
CA GLY A 364 47.76 35.94 -3.53
C GLY A 364 48.06 34.53 -3.03
N ILE A 365 47.56 33.52 -3.74
CA ILE A 365 47.80 32.09 -3.48
C ILE A 365 48.84 31.64 -4.49
N THR A 366 50.12 31.79 -4.17
CA THR A 366 51.20 31.20 -4.96
C THR A 366 51.34 29.74 -4.55
N LEU A 367 50.73 28.83 -5.32
CA LEU A 367 51.04 27.41 -5.23
C LEU A 367 52.41 27.23 -5.89
N ASN A 368 53.50 27.27 -5.10
CA ASN A 368 54.81 26.91 -5.60
C ASN A 368 54.76 25.42 -5.94
N ALA A 369 54.88 25.09 -7.23
CA ALA A 369 54.85 23.71 -7.73
C ALA A 369 55.97 22.83 -7.13
N ASP A 370 56.99 23.45 -6.52
CA ASP A 370 58.11 22.79 -5.85
C ASP A 370 57.72 22.15 -4.50
N ASP A 371 56.63 22.58 -3.84
CA ASP A 371 56.20 22.02 -2.53
C ASP A 371 55.46 20.67 -2.65
N VAL A 372 55.11 20.22 -3.85
CA VAL A 372 54.38 18.95 -4.09
C VAL A 372 55.30 17.84 -4.62
N ALA A 373 56.42 18.20 -5.25
CA ALA A 373 57.44 17.24 -5.66
C ALA A 373 58.50 17.18 -4.56
N GLY A 374 58.32 16.25 -3.62
CA GLY A 374 59.33 15.96 -2.59
C GLY A 374 60.72 15.78 -3.22
N GLU A 375 61.72 16.28 -2.50
CA GLU A 375 63.14 16.18 -2.85
C GLU A 375 63.50 14.78 -3.40
N PRO A 376 64.32 14.69 -4.47
CA PRO A 376 64.86 13.40 -4.87
C PRO A 376 65.72 12.87 -3.71
N PRO A 377 65.51 11.64 -3.22
CA PRO A 377 66.39 11.09 -2.19
C PRO A 377 67.79 10.91 -2.79
N THR A 378 68.73 11.65 -2.23
CA THR A 378 70.18 11.45 -2.35
C THR A 378 70.56 10.05 -1.89
N ASP A 379 71.46 9.42 -2.65
CA ASP A 379 72.35 8.32 -2.29
C ASP A 379 71.74 6.98 -1.85
N VAL A 380 71.63 6.04 -2.81
CA VAL A 380 71.97 4.65 -2.56
C VAL A 380 72.72 4.05 -3.77
N VAL A 381 73.87 3.45 -3.50
CA VAL A 381 74.82 2.85 -4.44
C VAL A 381 74.45 1.38 -4.77
N ALA A 382 74.70 0.99 -6.03
CA ALA A 382 74.91 -0.37 -6.62
C ALA A 382 73.69 -1.19 -7.14
N PRO A 383 73.92 -2.18 -8.03
CA PRO A 383 74.75 -2.22 -9.25
C PRO A 383 73.93 -2.64 -10.51
N GLN A 384 74.54 -2.49 -11.69
CA GLN A 384 74.03 -3.03 -12.97
C GLN A 384 73.81 -4.55 -12.88
N GLU A 385 72.62 -5.04 -13.27
CA GLU A 385 72.47 -6.24 -14.11
C GLU A 385 71.02 -6.50 -14.59
N THR A 386 70.94 -6.86 -15.87
CA THR A 386 69.92 -7.68 -16.57
C THR A 386 68.51 -7.15 -16.85
N ALA A 387 68.33 -6.78 -18.12
CA ALA A 387 67.20 -7.04 -19.02
C ALA A 387 65.89 -7.61 -18.44
N GLY A 388 64.82 -6.83 -18.60
CA GLY A 388 63.43 -7.26 -18.59
C GLY A 388 62.56 -6.14 -19.14
N GLU A 389 61.85 -6.40 -20.24
CA GLU A 389 60.90 -5.50 -20.88
C GLU A 389 59.92 -4.94 -19.84
N THR A 390 59.90 -3.62 -19.70
CA THR A 390 58.76 -2.91 -19.12
C THR A 390 58.41 -1.78 -20.07
N THR A 391 57.21 -1.89 -20.62
CA THR A 391 56.46 -0.84 -21.30
C THR A 391 56.66 0.48 -20.57
N SER A 392 57.31 1.43 -21.22
CA SER A 392 57.38 2.81 -20.78
C SER A 392 55.97 3.39 -20.85
N GLU A 393 55.20 3.27 -19.77
CA GLU A 393 54.01 4.08 -19.61
C GLU A 393 54.46 5.55 -19.57
N PRO A 394 53.90 6.43 -20.41
CA PRO A 394 54.24 7.85 -20.36
C PRO A 394 53.84 8.36 -18.98
N SER A 395 54.82 8.85 -18.23
CA SER A 395 54.64 9.54 -16.97
C SER A 395 53.51 10.56 -17.12
N SER A 396 52.41 10.30 -16.40
CA SER A 396 51.23 11.14 -16.32
C SER A 396 51.61 12.53 -15.82
N ARG A 397 51.95 13.44 -16.75
CA ARG A 397 52.07 14.87 -16.45
C ARG A 397 50.69 15.29 -15.95
N LEU A 398 50.59 15.61 -14.65
CA LEU A 398 49.40 16.19 -14.04
C LEU A 398 48.91 17.35 -14.92
N HIS A 399 47.76 17.15 -15.58
CA HIS A 399 47.11 18.20 -16.36
C HIS A 399 46.55 19.21 -15.37
N VAL A 400 47.32 20.25 -15.07
CA VAL A 400 46.87 21.34 -14.21
C VAL A 400 45.88 22.17 -15.02
N GLN A 401 44.58 22.02 -14.74
CA GLN A 401 43.54 22.80 -15.39
C GLN A 401 43.70 24.27 -15.05
N THR A 402 43.53 25.15 -16.04
CA THR A 402 43.51 26.60 -15.80
C THR A 402 42.21 27.01 -15.08
N PRO A 403 42.19 28.11 -14.31
CA PRO A 403 40.98 28.59 -13.62
C PRO A 403 39.79 28.83 -14.56
N SER A 404 40.03 29.31 -15.79
CA SER A 404 38.98 29.53 -16.78
C SER A 404 38.39 28.22 -17.31
N GLU A 405 39.23 27.20 -17.56
CA GLU A 405 38.79 25.85 -17.94
C GLU A 405 38.02 25.15 -16.82
N PHE A 406 38.45 25.33 -15.57
CA PHE A 406 37.73 24.83 -14.41
C PHE A 406 36.33 25.45 -14.31
N ALA A 407 36.21 26.77 -14.42
CA ALA A 407 34.92 27.46 -14.41
C ALA A 407 33.99 27.04 -15.56
N GLY A 408 34.55 26.83 -16.76
CA GLY A 408 33.82 26.24 -17.88
C GLY A 408 33.30 24.83 -17.55
N THR A 409 34.15 23.98 -16.97
CA THR A 409 33.77 22.61 -16.57
C THR A 409 32.70 22.61 -15.49
N VAL A 410 32.79 23.49 -14.49
CA VAL A 410 31.74 23.68 -13.47
C VAL A 410 30.41 24.10 -14.12
N THR A 411 30.45 24.98 -15.12
CA THR A 411 29.25 25.38 -15.86
C THR A 411 28.62 24.22 -16.62
N LEU A 412 29.44 23.36 -17.26
CA LEU A 412 28.95 22.14 -17.92
C LEU A 412 28.30 21.20 -16.92
N VAL A 413 28.94 20.95 -15.77
CA VAL A 413 28.39 20.09 -14.72
C VAL A 413 27.08 20.65 -14.19
N GLY A 414 27.01 21.97 -13.95
CA GLY A 414 25.77 22.64 -13.55
C GLY A 414 24.65 22.45 -14.58
N LEU A 415 24.93 22.73 -15.86
CA LEU A 415 23.95 22.57 -16.93
C LEU A 415 23.49 21.11 -17.07
N LEU A 416 24.40 20.15 -16.90
CA LEU A 416 24.08 18.72 -16.94
C LEU A 416 23.25 18.28 -15.72
N LEU A 417 23.48 18.84 -14.53
CA LEU A 417 22.63 18.60 -13.36
C LEU A 417 21.22 19.16 -13.55
N PHE A 418 21.08 20.36 -14.11
CA PHE A 418 19.77 20.93 -14.47
C PHE A 418 19.05 20.10 -15.54
N ALA A 419 19.78 19.62 -16.55
CA ALA A 419 19.23 18.74 -17.56
C ALA A 419 18.81 17.38 -17.00
N THR A 420 19.57 16.84 -16.05
CA THR A 420 19.22 15.62 -15.31
C THR A 420 17.95 15.82 -14.51
N LEU A 421 17.79 16.96 -13.83
CA LEU A 421 16.56 17.31 -13.14
C LEU A 421 15.37 17.35 -14.11
N ALA A 422 15.51 17.99 -15.26
CA ALA A 422 14.47 18.03 -16.29
C ALA A 422 14.14 16.63 -16.85
N ALA A 423 15.16 15.81 -17.11
CA ALA A 423 14.99 14.44 -17.60
C ALA A 423 14.28 13.54 -16.58
N VAL A 424 14.66 13.62 -15.31
CA VAL A 424 14.02 12.87 -14.22
C VAL A 424 12.57 13.33 -14.00
N ASN A 425 12.30 14.63 -14.13
CA ASN A 425 10.93 15.15 -14.06
C ASN A 425 10.04 14.59 -15.19
N VAL A 426 10.58 14.44 -16.40
CA VAL A 426 9.87 13.79 -17.53
C VAL A 426 9.60 12.30 -17.29
N LEU A 427 10.46 11.62 -16.52
CA LEU A 427 10.21 10.23 -16.11
C LEU A 427 9.08 10.13 -15.07
N GLU A 428 8.62 11.25 -14.48
CA GLU A 428 7.58 11.31 -13.44
C GLU A 428 7.92 10.46 -12.22
N ILE A 429 9.19 10.48 -11.79
CA ILE A 429 9.64 9.81 -10.57
C ILE A 429 9.88 10.87 -9.49
N ASP A 430 8.82 11.29 -8.79
CA ASP A 430 8.84 12.39 -7.82
C ASP A 430 9.99 12.32 -6.82
N ALA A 431 10.24 11.12 -6.27
CA ALA A 431 11.31 10.90 -5.30
C ALA A 431 12.70 11.20 -5.88
N LEU A 432 12.95 10.84 -7.14
CA LEU A 432 14.21 11.16 -7.81
C LEU A 432 14.28 12.65 -8.15
N THR A 433 13.17 13.26 -8.57
CA THR A 433 13.12 14.71 -8.86
C THR A 433 13.49 15.51 -7.62
N ILE A 434 12.92 15.18 -6.46
CA ILE A 434 13.23 15.84 -5.18
C ILE A 434 14.71 15.66 -4.82
N LEU A 435 15.25 14.45 -4.98
CA LEU A 435 16.64 14.15 -4.65
C LEU A 435 17.60 14.95 -5.55
N ILE A 436 17.39 14.94 -6.87
CA ILE A 436 18.23 15.68 -7.81
C ILE A 436 18.07 17.19 -7.62
N ALA A 437 16.85 17.68 -7.34
CA ALA A 437 16.62 19.09 -7.04
C ALA A 437 17.41 19.53 -5.79
N GLY A 438 17.42 18.71 -4.74
CA GLY A 438 18.23 18.95 -3.55
C GLY A 438 19.74 19.01 -3.87
N ILE A 439 20.24 18.12 -4.73
CA ILE A 439 21.64 18.15 -5.19
C ILE A 439 21.94 19.44 -5.97
N VAL A 440 21.05 19.86 -6.87
CA VAL A 440 21.19 21.11 -7.64
C VAL A 440 21.21 22.32 -6.70
N GLU A 441 20.33 22.35 -5.71
CA GLU A 441 20.26 23.41 -4.70
C GLU A 441 21.54 23.48 -3.87
N ILE A 442 22.02 22.35 -3.34
CA ILE A 442 23.27 22.27 -2.58
C ILE A 442 24.44 22.72 -3.45
N SER A 443 24.50 22.28 -4.70
CA SER A 443 25.55 22.68 -5.66
C SER A 443 25.53 24.19 -5.91
N GLY A 444 24.34 24.79 -6.05
CA GLY A 444 24.17 26.24 -6.19
C GLY A 444 24.63 27.01 -4.96
N ARG A 445 24.28 26.53 -3.76
CA ARG A 445 24.75 27.11 -2.49
C ARG A 445 26.26 27.04 -2.36
N VAL A 446 26.85 25.88 -2.64
CA VAL A 446 28.32 25.68 -2.65
C VAL A 446 28.99 26.66 -3.61
N LEU A 447 28.49 26.79 -4.84
CA LEU A 447 29.04 27.70 -5.84
C LEU A 447 28.94 29.17 -5.36
N SER A 448 27.80 29.57 -4.80
CA SER A 448 27.63 30.94 -4.28
C SER A 448 28.57 31.23 -3.10
N GLY A 449 28.78 30.28 -2.20
CA GLY A 449 29.76 30.39 -1.12
C GLY A 449 31.19 30.52 -1.64
N MET A 450 31.57 29.71 -2.63
CA MET A 450 32.89 29.83 -3.27
C MET A 450 33.12 31.21 -3.88
N VAL A 451 32.11 31.80 -4.53
CA VAL A 451 32.18 33.16 -5.09
C VAL A 451 32.37 34.20 -3.99
N VAL A 452 31.59 34.11 -2.91
CA VAL A 452 31.71 34.99 -1.73
C VAL A 452 33.11 34.90 -1.13
N LEU A 453 33.64 33.68 -0.95
CA LEU A 453 34.99 33.46 -0.44
C LEU A 453 36.06 34.07 -1.35
N ALA A 454 35.94 33.86 -2.66
CA ALA A 454 36.89 34.39 -3.64
C ALA A 454 36.94 35.93 -3.61
N ILE A 455 35.77 36.57 -3.59
CA ILE A 455 35.65 38.04 -3.48
C ILE A 455 36.26 38.53 -2.15
N GLY A 456 35.97 37.82 -1.05
CA GLY A 456 36.48 38.15 0.27
C GLY A 456 38.00 38.06 0.39
N LEU A 457 38.60 37.00 -0.16
CA LEU A 457 40.07 36.85 -0.22
C LEU A 457 40.71 37.94 -1.07
N PHE A 458 40.06 38.34 -2.17
CA PHE A 458 40.52 39.48 -2.95
C PHE A 458 40.56 40.76 -2.11
N PHE A 459 39.46 41.10 -1.42
CA PHE A 459 39.43 42.29 -0.56
C PHE A 459 40.46 42.23 0.57
N ALA A 460 40.67 41.06 1.16
CA ALA A 460 41.69 40.89 2.22
C ALA A 460 43.09 41.26 1.72
N ASN A 461 43.45 40.84 0.51
CA ASN A 461 44.74 41.16 -0.09
C ASN A 461 44.84 42.62 -0.58
N LEU A 462 43.75 43.17 -1.10
CA LEU A 462 43.69 44.58 -1.48
C LEU A 462 43.92 45.47 -0.27
N SER A 463 43.23 45.20 0.84
CA SER A 463 43.44 45.90 2.10
C SER A 463 44.88 45.77 2.61
N PHE A 464 45.48 44.59 2.52
CA PHE A 464 46.89 44.40 2.88
C PHE A 464 47.82 45.32 2.07
N LYS A 465 47.67 45.32 0.74
CA LYS A 465 48.51 46.12 -0.17
C LYS A 465 48.34 47.62 0.07
N LEU A 466 47.10 48.09 0.22
CA LEU A 466 46.78 49.50 0.46
C LEU A 466 47.38 49.99 1.78
N VAL A 467 47.18 49.25 2.87
CA VAL A 467 47.70 49.62 4.20
C VAL A 467 49.23 49.58 4.22
N GLN A 468 49.85 48.59 3.58
CA GLN A 468 51.31 48.50 3.49
C GLN A 468 51.91 49.71 2.75
N SER A 469 51.24 50.19 1.70
CA SER A 469 51.68 51.35 0.91
C SER A 469 51.44 52.71 1.58
N SER A 470 50.70 52.77 2.70
CA SER A 470 50.27 54.02 3.36
C SER A 470 51.36 54.76 4.16
N GLY A 471 52.60 54.25 4.19
CA GLY A 471 53.75 54.93 4.82
C GLY A 471 53.76 55.01 6.36
N VAL A 472 52.79 54.39 7.04
CA VAL A 472 52.69 54.39 8.51
C VAL A 472 53.85 53.59 9.14
N ARG A 473 54.42 54.09 10.24
CA ARG A 473 55.62 53.53 10.91
C ARG A 473 55.49 52.04 11.28
N GLN A 474 54.26 51.53 11.44
CA GLN A 474 53.92 50.13 11.73
C GLN A 474 52.94 49.53 10.69
N SER A 475 53.05 49.92 9.41
CA SER A 475 52.08 49.55 8.36
C SER A 475 51.90 48.04 8.18
N ARG A 476 52.95 47.24 8.39
CA ARG A 476 52.90 45.78 8.21
C ARG A 476 51.98 45.07 9.21
N PHE A 477 52.01 45.48 10.48
CA PHE A 477 51.13 44.88 11.50
C PHE A 477 49.66 45.26 11.26
N LEU A 478 49.37 46.52 10.92
CA LEU A 478 48.02 46.94 10.58
C LEU A 478 47.51 46.23 9.31
N ALA A 479 48.35 46.09 8.30
CA ALA A 479 48.00 45.39 7.05
C ALA A 479 47.68 43.91 7.30
N GLN A 480 48.50 43.22 8.10
CA GLN A 480 48.29 41.81 8.47
C GLN A 480 46.98 41.64 9.25
N SER A 481 46.73 42.51 10.23
CA SER A 481 45.49 42.48 11.02
C SER A 481 44.25 42.69 10.15
N ALA A 482 44.28 43.65 9.23
CA ALA A 482 43.18 43.88 8.30
C ALA A 482 42.93 42.68 7.39
N ARG A 483 43.99 42.08 6.82
CA ARG A 483 43.89 40.87 5.98
C ARG A 483 43.27 39.70 6.73
N VAL A 484 43.75 39.43 7.95
CA VAL A 484 43.25 38.32 8.78
C VAL A 484 41.78 38.55 9.15
N ALA A 485 41.41 39.76 9.56
CA ALA A 485 40.03 40.10 9.89
C ALA A 485 39.08 39.90 8.71
N ILE A 486 39.42 40.40 7.52
CA ILE A 486 38.61 40.25 6.31
C ILE A 486 38.54 38.78 5.87
N THR A 487 39.65 38.03 5.96
CA THR A 487 39.68 36.60 5.61
C THR A 487 38.75 35.78 6.49
N ILE A 488 38.84 35.97 7.81
CA ILE A 488 37.98 35.28 8.78
C ILE A 488 36.49 35.62 8.53
N PHE A 489 36.18 36.89 8.29
CA PHE A 489 34.82 37.33 7.96
C PHE A 489 34.31 36.73 6.65
N SER A 490 35.17 36.63 5.64
CA SER A 490 34.83 36.06 4.33
C SER A 490 34.56 34.56 4.40
N ILE A 491 35.34 33.83 5.23
CA ILE A 491 35.11 32.41 5.51
C ILE A 491 33.75 32.23 6.20
N ALA A 492 33.44 33.07 7.19
CA ALA A 492 32.15 33.05 7.88
C ALA A 492 30.98 33.23 6.90
N LEU A 493 31.04 34.28 6.09
CA LEU A 493 29.99 34.62 5.13
C LEU A 493 29.87 33.55 4.04
N SER A 494 30.98 32.95 3.60
CA SER A 494 30.97 31.82 2.68
C SER A 494 30.29 30.60 3.29
N LEU A 495 30.59 30.23 4.52
CA LEU A 495 29.99 29.06 5.18
C LEU A 495 28.48 29.24 5.37
N ASP A 496 28.06 30.45 5.73
CA ASP A 496 26.65 30.83 5.82
C ASP A 496 25.94 30.69 4.47
N GLN A 497 26.56 31.16 3.39
CA GLN A 497 26.02 31.05 2.02
C GLN A 497 25.91 29.59 1.51
N ILE A 498 26.81 28.70 1.95
CA ILE A 498 26.72 27.27 1.66
C ILE A 498 25.54 26.62 2.43
N GLY A 499 25.09 27.25 3.51
CA GLY A 499 24.03 26.74 4.39
C GLY A 499 24.54 25.74 5.43
N ILE A 500 25.85 25.75 5.71
CA ILE A 500 26.44 24.88 6.74
C ILE A 500 26.21 25.52 8.10
N ALA A 501 25.18 25.06 8.80
CA ALA A 501 24.85 25.47 10.17
C ALA A 501 24.89 26.99 10.37
N SER A 502 24.19 27.73 9.50
CA SER A 502 24.10 29.19 9.49
C SER A 502 23.89 29.79 10.88
N ASP A 503 23.00 29.22 11.69
CA ASP A 503 22.75 29.69 13.06
C ASP A 503 23.98 29.56 13.97
N ILE A 504 24.71 28.44 13.87
CA ILE A 504 25.92 28.20 14.65
C ILE A 504 27.02 29.17 14.21
N VAL A 505 27.19 29.36 12.89
CA VAL A 505 28.17 30.29 12.33
C VAL A 505 27.84 31.72 12.79
N ASN A 506 26.61 32.18 12.60
CA ASN A 506 26.17 33.52 12.98
C ASN A 506 26.31 33.78 14.49
N LEU A 507 25.96 32.80 15.33
CA LEU A 507 26.11 32.91 16.77
C LEU A 507 27.58 32.91 17.19
N ALA A 508 28.41 32.01 16.67
CA ALA A 508 29.82 31.94 17.00
C ALA A 508 30.57 33.21 16.60
N PHE A 509 30.31 33.74 15.40
CA PHE A 509 30.90 35.00 14.95
C PHE A 509 30.33 36.20 15.69
N GLY A 510 29.03 36.26 15.92
CA GLY A 510 28.40 37.31 16.72
C GLY A 510 28.99 37.38 18.13
N LEU A 511 29.19 36.24 18.78
CA LEU A 511 29.85 36.16 20.09
C LEU A 511 31.33 36.53 20.01
N LEU A 512 32.06 36.08 18.98
CA LEU A 512 33.48 36.42 18.82
C LEU A 512 33.69 37.92 18.63
N PHE A 513 32.95 38.54 17.71
CA PHE A 513 33.01 39.99 17.50
C PHE A 513 32.51 40.75 18.71
N GLY A 514 31.45 40.26 19.37
CA GLY A 514 30.96 40.82 20.64
C GLY A 514 32.03 40.79 21.72
N ALA A 515 32.73 39.67 21.90
CA ALA A 515 33.81 39.52 22.88
C ALA A 515 35.00 40.44 22.57
N ILE A 516 35.39 40.56 21.29
CA ILE A 516 36.47 41.47 20.86
C ILE A 516 36.05 42.93 21.12
N ALA A 517 34.82 43.31 20.79
CA ALA A 517 34.30 44.66 21.04
C ALA A 517 34.29 44.99 22.53
N VAL A 518 33.83 44.07 23.38
CA VAL A 518 33.87 44.21 24.84
C VAL A 518 35.31 44.31 25.36
N ALA A 519 36.22 43.47 24.86
CA ALA A 519 37.63 43.50 25.26
C ALA A 519 38.30 44.84 24.91
N ILE A 520 38.06 45.38 23.70
CA ILE A 520 38.57 46.69 23.27
C ILE A 520 37.95 47.80 24.14
N ALA A 521 36.63 47.78 24.35
CA ALA A 521 35.94 48.76 25.17
C ALA A 521 36.47 48.78 26.61
N LEU A 522 36.73 47.61 27.21
CA LEU A 522 37.33 47.49 28.53
C LEU A 522 38.79 47.95 28.55
N ALA A 523 39.60 47.59 27.55
CA ALA A 523 41.00 47.99 27.46
C ALA A 523 41.16 49.52 27.34
N PHE A 524 40.36 50.16 26.49
CA PHE A 524 40.35 51.62 26.35
C PHE A 524 39.71 52.31 27.56
N GLY A 525 38.59 51.80 28.06
CA GLY A 525 37.87 52.40 29.19
C GLY A 525 38.68 52.39 30.48
N LEU A 526 39.37 51.29 30.78
CA LEU A 526 40.24 51.18 31.96
C LEU A 526 41.60 51.87 31.73
N GLY A 527 42.21 51.72 30.56
CA GLY A 527 43.54 52.28 30.26
C GLY A 527 43.55 53.80 30.03
N GLY A 528 42.44 54.38 29.54
CA GLY A 528 42.32 55.82 29.27
C GLY A 528 41.78 56.63 30.45
N ARG A 529 41.45 55.99 31.57
CA ARG A 529 40.79 56.63 32.72
C ARG A 529 41.57 57.82 33.25
N ASP A 530 42.88 57.67 33.41
CA ASP A 530 43.70 58.69 34.04
C ASP A 530 43.91 59.89 33.09
N ILE A 531 44.09 59.64 31.77
CA ILE A 531 44.15 60.70 30.75
C ILE A 531 42.83 61.46 30.65
N ALA A 532 41.69 60.76 30.66
CA ALA A 532 40.38 61.38 30.63
C ALA A 532 40.12 62.23 31.89
N ALA A 533 40.56 61.75 33.06
CA ALA A 533 40.46 62.49 34.31
C ALA A 533 41.30 63.76 34.30
N GLU A 534 42.50 63.71 33.73
CA GLU A 534 43.39 64.86 33.63
C GLU A 534 42.86 65.91 32.66
N GLN A 535 42.39 65.50 31.47
CA GLN A 535 41.80 66.42 30.50
C GLN A 535 40.51 67.08 31.02
N ALA A 536 39.68 66.33 31.75
CA ALA A 536 38.47 66.88 32.37
C ALA A 536 38.79 67.90 33.48
N ARG A 537 39.90 67.71 34.21
CA ARG A 537 40.38 68.68 35.20
C ARG A 537 40.91 69.94 34.53
N GLU A 538 41.66 69.80 33.44
CA GLU A 538 42.20 70.92 32.67
C GLU A 538 41.08 71.79 32.08
N TRP A 539 40.03 71.17 31.52
CA TRP A 539 38.83 71.90 31.09
C TRP A 539 38.09 72.59 32.24
N LEU A 540 38.00 71.94 33.41
CA LEU A 540 37.38 72.56 34.58
C LEU A 540 38.18 73.77 35.08
N GLU A 541 39.51 73.72 34.97
CA GLU A 541 40.38 74.84 35.33
C GLU A 541 40.27 76.00 34.33
N SER A 542 40.19 75.72 33.01
CA SER A 542 40.03 76.77 32.00
C SER A 542 38.71 77.55 32.15
N PHE A 543 37.62 76.89 32.56
CA PHE A 543 36.37 77.59 32.85
C PHE A 543 36.42 78.39 34.15
N LYS A 544 37.25 78.01 35.12
CA LYS A 544 37.43 78.77 36.37
C LYS A 544 38.35 79.97 36.20
N SER A 545 39.22 79.99 35.20
CA SER A 545 40.06 81.15 34.90
C SER A 545 39.31 82.25 34.14
N ASP A 546 38.32 81.91 33.31
CA ASP A 546 37.52 82.87 32.55
C ASP A 546 36.52 83.68 33.42
N ASP A 547 36.14 83.17 34.61
CA ASP A 547 35.23 83.86 35.55
C ASP A 547 35.94 84.92 36.44
N ASN A 548 37.26 85.11 36.30
CA ASN A 548 38.07 86.02 37.14
C ASN A 548 38.65 87.25 36.40
N GLU A 549 38.14 87.58 35.20
CA GLU A 549 38.37 88.89 34.55
C GLU A 549 37.16 89.84 34.64
#